data_AF-A0A4S1CDH2-F1
#
_entry.id   AF-A0A4S1CDH2-F1
#
_cell.length_a   1.000
_cell.length_b   1.000
_cell.length_c   1.000
_cell.angle_alpha   90.00
_cell.angle_beta   90.00
_cell.angle_gamma   90.00
#
_symmetry.space_group_name_H-M   'P 1'
#
loop_
_entity.id
_entity.type
_entity.pdbx_description
1 polymer ?
#
loop_
_entity_poly.entity_id
_entity_poly.type
_entity_poly.pdbx_seq_one_letter_code
_entity_poly.pdbx_strand_id
1 'polypeptide(L)'
;MTANWKKATAALILALALAQPAAAEESWRADFEATCSKTDQAMTMSVQELRDLLAKCEALQKVIEVQEDSLRKVYLKRLALCRNLYAYMLEYKQNDAK
;
A
#
# COMPACT_ATOMS: atom_id res chain seq x y z
N MET A 1 -46.69 31.30 14.33
CA MET A 1 -45.25 31.01 14.50
C MET A 1 -44.94 29.72 13.74
N THR A 2 -44.45 29.81 12.50
CA THR A 2 -44.24 28.65 11.61
C THR A 2 -42.83 28.07 11.81
N ALA A 3 -42.78 26.80 12.20
CA ALA A 3 -41.56 26.08 12.56
C ALA A 3 -40.64 25.81 11.34
N ASN A 4 -39.37 26.19 11.49
CA ASN A 4 -38.29 26.06 10.48
C ASN A 4 -37.59 24.67 10.55
N TRP A 5 -38.36 23.60 10.54
CA TRP A 5 -37.85 22.22 10.64
C TRP A 5 -37.04 21.78 9.41
N LYS A 6 -37.36 22.33 8.22
CA LYS A 6 -36.85 21.80 6.93
C LYS A 6 -35.37 22.04 6.69
N LYS A 7 -34.75 22.94 7.45
CA LYS A 7 -33.33 23.29 7.31
C LYS A 7 -32.41 22.37 8.14
N ALA A 8 -32.93 21.78 9.21
CA ALA A 8 -32.15 20.89 10.08
C ALA A 8 -31.84 19.54 9.42
N THR A 9 -32.71 19.06 8.55
CA THR A 9 -32.55 17.77 7.86
C THR A 9 -31.51 17.80 6.74
N ALA A 10 -31.33 18.95 6.06
CA ALA A 10 -30.36 19.06 4.97
C ALA A 10 -28.91 19.11 5.47
N ALA A 11 -28.66 19.73 6.62
CA ALA A 11 -27.33 19.81 7.22
C ALA A 11 -26.83 18.45 7.74
N LEU A 12 -27.74 17.60 8.22
CA LEU A 12 -27.40 16.29 8.77
C LEU A 12 -26.98 15.27 7.70
N ILE A 13 -27.56 15.35 6.50
CA ILE A 13 -27.24 14.46 5.37
C ILE A 13 -25.87 14.81 4.75
N LEU A 14 -25.47 16.09 4.80
CA LEU A 14 -24.18 16.53 4.27
C LEU A 14 -22.98 16.10 5.14
N ALA A 15 -23.18 15.93 6.44
CA ALA A 15 -22.11 15.51 7.37
C ALA A 15 -21.78 14.00 7.27
N LEU A 16 -22.72 13.17 6.81
CA LEU A 16 -22.51 11.72 6.69
C LEU A 16 -21.72 11.30 5.44
N ALA A 17 -21.64 12.17 4.44
CA ALA A 17 -20.91 11.90 3.19
C ALA A 17 -19.38 12.09 3.30
N LEU A 18 -18.91 12.76 4.36
CA LEU A 18 -17.47 12.97 4.63
C LEU A 18 -16.84 11.87 5.48
N ALA A 19 -17.63 10.96 6.05
CA ALA A 19 -17.15 9.74 6.69
C ALA A 19 -16.85 8.67 5.63
N GLN A 20 -15.98 9.00 4.66
CA GLN A 20 -15.32 7.98 3.85
C GLN A 20 -14.48 7.09 4.78
N PRO A 21 -14.33 5.79 4.51
CA PRO A 21 -13.63 4.86 5.39
C PRO A 21 -12.12 5.10 5.30
N ALA A 22 -11.63 6.15 5.98
CA ALA A 22 -10.21 6.48 6.07
C ALA A 22 -9.36 5.30 6.61
N ALA A 23 -9.98 4.39 7.38
CA ALA A 23 -9.32 3.21 7.93
C ALA A 23 -8.85 2.19 6.87
N ALA A 24 -9.49 2.12 5.70
CA ALA A 24 -9.11 1.17 4.66
C ALA A 24 -7.91 1.66 3.82
N GLU A 25 -7.85 2.96 3.54
CA GLU A 25 -6.71 3.58 2.84
C GLU A 25 -5.42 3.54 3.65
N GLU A 26 -5.51 3.50 4.98
CA GLU A 26 -4.35 3.53 5.86
C GLU A 26 -3.64 2.16 5.96
N SER A 27 -4.40 1.07 5.85
CA SER A 27 -3.89 -0.30 6.07
C SER A 27 -2.81 -0.72 5.06
N TRP A 28 -3.08 -0.58 3.75
CA TRP A 28 -2.14 -1.01 2.71
C TRP A 28 -0.90 -0.11 2.66
N ARG A 29 -1.01 1.14 3.10
CA ARG A 29 0.14 2.07 3.18
C ARG A 29 1.11 1.64 4.27
N ALA A 30 0.62 1.12 5.40
CA ALA A 30 1.47 0.57 6.45
C ALA A 30 2.23 -0.67 5.95
N ASP A 31 1.55 -1.59 5.28
CA ASP A 31 2.17 -2.78 4.67
C ASP A 31 3.19 -2.40 3.58
N PHE A 32 2.86 -1.39 2.79
CA PHE A 32 3.76 -0.83 1.79
C PHE A 32 5.03 -0.26 2.43
N GLU A 33 4.91 0.58 3.47
CA GLU A 33 6.07 1.18 4.14
C GLU A 33 6.91 0.11 4.86
N ALA A 34 6.27 -0.84 5.54
CA ALA A 34 6.95 -1.96 6.19
C ALA A 34 7.67 -2.89 5.19
N THR A 35 7.14 -3.02 3.97
CA THR A 35 7.78 -3.77 2.89
C THR A 35 8.96 -2.96 2.33
N CYS A 36 8.73 -1.72 1.91
CA CYS A 36 9.74 -0.89 1.25
C CYS A 36 10.89 -0.43 2.16
N SER A 37 10.68 -0.31 3.47
CA SER A 37 11.74 0.05 4.44
C SER A 37 12.80 -1.03 4.63
N LYS A 38 12.55 -2.27 4.17
CA LYS A 38 13.51 -3.38 4.29
C LYS A 38 14.57 -3.42 3.20
N THR A 39 14.54 -2.50 2.23
CA THR A 39 15.52 -2.46 1.14
C THR A 39 16.96 -2.35 1.66
N ASP A 40 17.18 -1.60 2.74
CA ASP A 40 18.52 -1.39 3.32
C ASP A 40 19.10 -2.68 3.94
N GLN A 41 18.24 -3.64 4.27
CA GLN A 41 18.62 -4.92 4.86
C GLN A 41 18.68 -6.05 3.81
N ALA A 42 18.34 -5.79 2.54
CA ALA A 42 18.15 -6.83 1.52
C ALA A 42 19.37 -7.75 1.34
N MET A 43 20.59 -7.23 1.53
CA MET A 43 21.85 -8.00 1.45
C MET A 43 21.95 -9.09 2.53
N THR A 44 21.44 -8.85 3.74
CA THR A 44 21.58 -9.78 4.88
C THR A 44 20.40 -10.73 5.03
N MET A 45 19.30 -10.49 4.31
CA MET A 45 18.11 -11.35 4.37
C MET A 45 18.39 -12.75 3.83
N SER A 46 17.66 -13.73 4.36
CA SER A 46 17.64 -15.10 3.86
C SER A 46 16.85 -15.20 2.54
N VAL A 47 17.05 -16.31 1.83
CA VAL A 47 16.30 -16.65 0.61
C VAL A 47 14.78 -16.69 0.89
N GLN A 48 14.36 -17.20 2.04
CA GLN A 48 12.94 -17.28 2.39
C GLN A 48 12.35 -15.88 2.64
N GLU A 49 13.04 -15.03 3.39
CA GLU A 49 12.57 -13.66 3.65
C GLU A 49 12.43 -12.83 2.36
N LEU A 50 13.36 -13.01 1.41
CA LEU A 50 13.27 -12.36 0.10
C LEU A 50 12.07 -12.86 -0.70
N ARG A 51 11.77 -14.16 -0.67
CA ARG A 51 10.55 -14.73 -1.29
C ARG A 51 9.28 -14.16 -0.66
N ASP A 52 9.24 -14.07 0.67
CA ASP A 52 8.09 -13.53 1.39
C ASP A 52 7.87 -12.04 1.06
N LEU A 53 8.95 -11.26 0.89
CA LEU A 53 8.84 -9.87 0.45
C LEU A 53 8.34 -9.75 -0.98
N LEU A 54 8.78 -10.61 -1.89
CA LEU A 54 8.26 -10.62 -3.27
C LEU A 54 6.76 -10.92 -3.29
N ALA A 55 6.29 -11.89 -2.50
CA ALA A 55 4.86 -12.19 -2.37
C ALA A 55 4.06 -10.99 -1.81
N LYS A 56 4.61 -10.27 -0.83
CA LYS A 56 4.01 -9.03 -0.32
C LYS A 56 3.96 -7.94 -1.39
N CYS A 57 5.02 -7.79 -2.18
CA CYS A 57 5.02 -6.85 -3.31
C CYS A 57 3.92 -7.19 -4.33
N GLU A 58 3.69 -8.47 -4.64
CA GLU A 58 2.61 -8.88 -5.55
C GLU A 58 1.21 -8.57 -4.98
N ALA A 59 1.00 -8.81 -3.68
CA ALA A 59 -0.25 -8.48 -3.02
C ALA A 59 -0.52 -6.97 -3.00
N LEU A 60 0.49 -6.17 -2.62
CA LEU A 60 0.42 -4.71 -2.62
C LEU A 60 0.18 -4.14 -4.01
N GLN A 61 0.81 -4.71 -5.05
CA GLN A 61 0.63 -4.27 -6.43
C GLN A 61 -0.85 -4.31 -6.82
N LYS A 62 -1.56 -5.41 -6.54
CA LYS A 62 -3.00 -5.56 -6.84
C LYS A 62 -3.85 -4.51 -6.12
N VAL A 63 -3.51 -4.19 -4.88
CA VAL A 63 -4.21 -3.17 -4.08
C VAL A 63 -3.95 -1.76 -4.63
N ILE A 64 -2.72 -1.45 -5.02
CA ILE A 64 -2.34 -0.12 -5.51
C ILE A 64 -2.88 0.11 -6.93
N GLU A 65 -3.00 -0.92 -7.75
CA GLU A 65 -3.53 -0.85 -9.12
C GLU A 65 -4.99 -0.36 -9.19
N VAL A 66 -5.78 -0.49 -8.13
CA VAL A 66 -7.16 -0.01 -8.07
C VAL A 66 -7.33 1.38 -7.42
N GLN A 67 -6.22 2.02 -7.01
CA GLN A 67 -6.24 3.36 -6.41
C GLN A 67 -6.35 4.45 -7.49
N GLU A 68 -6.63 5.67 -7.06
CA GLU A 68 -6.61 6.86 -7.91
C GLU A 68 -5.26 7.09 -8.62
N ASP A 69 -5.29 7.73 -9.79
CA ASP A 69 -4.14 7.86 -10.70
C ASP A 69 -2.87 8.44 -10.06
N SER A 70 -3.04 9.45 -9.21
CA SER A 70 -1.96 10.12 -8.47
C SER A 70 -1.23 9.13 -7.56
N LEU A 71 -1.97 8.47 -6.66
CA LEU A 71 -1.43 7.50 -5.72
C LEU A 71 -0.86 6.28 -6.44
N ARG A 72 -1.64 5.71 -7.36
CA ARG A 72 -1.25 4.53 -8.12
C ARG A 72 0.11 4.70 -8.79
N LYS A 73 0.35 5.81 -9.50
CA LYS A 73 1.63 6.06 -10.18
C LYS A 73 2.81 6.12 -9.21
N VAL A 74 2.67 6.86 -8.11
CA VAL A 74 3.75 7.07 -7.13
C VAL A 74 4.09 5.76 -6.42
N TYR A 75 3.08 5.08 -5.89
CA TYR A 75 3.28 3.87 -5.08
C TYR A 75 3.73 2.68 -5.94
N LEU A 76 3.18 2.48 -7.15
CA LEU A 76 3.67 1.42 -8.04
C LEU A 76 5.12 1.63 -8.44
N LYS A 77 5.55 2.89 -8.65
CA LYS A 77 6.93 3.17 -9.03
C LYS A 77 7.92 2.78 -7.92
N ARG A 78 7.64 3.16 -6.66
CA ARG A 78 8.47 2.78 -5.51
C ARG A 78 8.39 1.27 -5.23
N LEU A 79 7.21 0.66 -5.34
CA LEU A 79 7.05 -0.78 -5.16
C LEU A 79 7.88 -1.59 -6.17
N ALA A 80 7.89 -1.16 -7.44
CA ALA A 80 8.67 -1.82 -8.49
C ALA A 80 10.18 -1.77 -8.20
N LEU A 81 10.69 -0.64 -7.69
CA LEU A 81 12.09 -0.52 -7.27
C LEU A 81 12.43 -1.51 -6.16
N CYS A 82 11.60 -1.58 -5.10
CA CYS A 82 11.80 -2.52 -4.00
C CYS A 82 11.74 -3.98 -4.47
N ARG A 83 10.73 -4.33 -5.29
CA ARG A 83 10.56 -5.67 -5.84
C ARG A 83 11.77 -6.10 -6.69
N ASN A 84 12.26 -5.21 -7.54
CA ASN A 84 13.42 -5.50 -8.39
C ASN A 84 14.69 -5.74 -7.55
N LEU A 85 14.88 -4.97 -6.47
CA LEU A 85 15.99 -5.22 -5.54
C LEU A 85 15.86 -6.59 -4.88
N TYR A 86 14.69 -6.95 -4.35
CA TYR A 86 14.51 -8.26 -3.71
C TYR A 86 14.67 -9.42 -4.69
N ALA A 87 14.18 -9.28 -5.92
CA ALA A 87 14.36 -10.29 -6.97
C ALA A 87 15.83 -10.47 -7.31
N TYR A 88 16.56 -9.36 -7.53
CA TYR A 88 17.99 -9.40 -7.77
C TYR A 88 18.75 -10.08 -6.62
N MET A 89 18.44 -9.73 -5.37
CA MET A 89 19.09 -10.32 -4.19
C MET A 89 18.77 -11.81 -4.02
N LEU A 90 17.56 -12.22 -4.38
CA LEU A 90 17.14 -13.61 -4.34
C LEU A 90 17.93 -14.43 -5.37
N GLU A 91 18.03 -13.93 -6.60
CA GLU A 91 18.82 -14.56 -7.67
C GLU A 91 20.30 -14.64 -7.29
N TYR A 92 20.88 -13.54 -6.78
CA TYR A 92 22.27 -13.49 -6.31
C TYR A 92 22.55 -14.60 -5.29
N LYS A 93 21.72 -14.72 -4.24
CA LYS A 93 21.89 -15.74 -3.19
C LYS A 93 21.67 -17.16 -3.69
N GLN A 94 20.76 -17.37 -4.63
CA GLN A 94 20.52 -18.69 -5.22
C GLN A 94 21.67 -19.14 -6.13
N ASN A 95 22.39 -18.19 -6.73
CA ASN A 95 23.55 -18.46 -7.56
C ASN A 95 24.83 -18.61 -6.72
N ASP A 96 24.99 -17.87 -5.62
CA ASP A 96 26.11 -18.05 -4.66
C ASP A 96 26.04 -19.40 -3.92
N ALA A 97 24.85 -19.98 -3.77
CA ALA A 97 24.65 -21.28 -3.12
C ALA A 97 24.91 -22.49 -4.05
N LYS A 98 25.27 -22.27 -5.32
CA LYS A 98 25.62 -23.30 -6.30
C LYS A 98 27.13 -23.40 -6.47
#